data_AF-A0A7J2ZGN3-F1
#
_entry.id   AF-A0A7J2ZGN3-F1
#
_cell.length_a   1.000
_cell.length_b   1.000
_cell.length_c   1.000
_cell.angle_alpha   90.00
_cell.angle_beta   90.00
_cell.angle_gamma   90.00
#
_symmetry.space_group_name_H-M   'P 1'
#
loop_
_entity.id
_entity.type
_entity.pdbx_description
1 polymer ?
#
loop_
_entity_poly.entity_id
_entity_poly.type
_entity_poly.pdbx_seq_one_letter_code
_entity_poly.pdbx_strand_id
1 'polypeptide(L)'
;MCRLTEIYRAQLRFSSSNNWCLKGDALRCLIVGVDPGTTVGYAVFDLETKKLSVGSKREMSREELVDLISREGKPSLLACDVNPAPEMLIKLASYFNVRVSTPERDMGEDEKSKLVGEMKFSNEHERDAAAAAIRAYRVYENKLRQIDRVVAERGIPEKANEVKHLVLNNTSLSDALLLIDVEREIQTPEVKSKEEARITLEKKNRQLRELLISNAELRKAVERLENENAELRERLRRLERGVFERLAREKEIRKRDAEIRRLREERVKKVEKKTVKKRLDVEEIVEEYRKRRKHL
;
A
#
# COMPACT_ATOMS: atom_id res chain seq x y z
N MET A 1 26.85 12.87 16.50
CA MET A 1 27.16 11.47 16.15
C MET A 1 26.53 10.41 17.06
N CYS A 2 26.24 10.67 18.35
CA CYS A 2 25.80 9.62 19.30
C CYS A 2 24.30 9.19 19.27
N ARG A 3 23.36 10.01 18.73
CA ARG A 3 21.92 9.66 18.71
C ARG A 3 21.53 8.70 17.56
N LEU A 4 22.15 8.84 16.39
CA LEU A 4 21.90 7.97 15.24
C LEU A 4 22.34 6.54 15.54
N THR A 5 23.51 6.37 16.13
CA THR A 5 24.05 5.06 16.51
C THR A 5 23.19 4.33 17.54
N GLU A 6 22.48 5.05 18.42
CA GLU A 6 21.56 4.46 19.41
C GLU A 6 20.22 3.98 18.81
N ILE A 7 19.65 4.72 17.86
CA ILE A 7 18.45 4.30 17.11
C ILE A 7 18.77 3.03 16.31
N TYR A 8 19.92 3.02 15.63
CA TYR A 8 20.39 1.87 14.87
C TYR A 8 20.71 0.65 15.77
N ARG A 9 21.24 0.87 16.98
CA ARG A 9 21.41 -0.18 18.01
C ARG A 9 20.09 -0.82 18.45
N ALA A 10 19.04 -0.02 18.65
CA ALA A 10 17.72 -0.55 19.01
C ALA A 10 17.09 -1.35 17.85
N GLN A 11 17.29 -0.89 16.62
CA GLN A 11 16.79 -1.53 15.41
C GLN A 11 17.49 -2.87 15.12
N LEU A 12 18.81 -2.96 15.37
CA LEU A 12 19.55 -4.22 15.35
C LEU A 12 19.01 -5.21 16.39
N ARG A 13 18.80 -4.79 17.65
CA ARG A 13 18.23 -5.65 18.71
C ARG A 13 16.82 -6.15 18.40
N PHE A 14 15.98 -5.33 17.78
CA PHE A 14 14.63 -5.72 17.36
C PHE A 14 14.68 -6.72 16.20
N SER A 15 15.60 -6.51 15.25
CA SER A 15 15.81 -7.42 14.10
C SER A 15 16.40 -8.77 14.52
N SER A 16 17.17 -8.82 15.61
CA SER A 16 17.66 -10.06 16.24
C SER A 16 16.56 -10.88 16.93
N SER A 17 15.36 -10.34 17.13
CA SER A 17 14.23 -11.08 17.73
C SER A 17 13.64 -12.11 16.76
N ASN A 18 13.88 -11.95 15.45
CA ASN A 18 13.78 -13.05 14.49
C ASN A 18 15.11 -13.81 14.56
N ASN A 19 15.09 -14.95 15.24
CA ASN A 19 16.24 -15.74 15.65
C ASN A 19 16.94 -16.45 14.48
N TRP A 20 17.41 -15.68 13.48
CA TRP A 20 18.27 -16.16 12.40
C TRP A 20 19.70 -16.20 12.95
N CYS A 21 20.07 -17.38 13.45
CA CYS A 21 21.26 -17.62 14.25
C CYS A 21 22.53 -16.93 13.69
N LEU A 22 23.03 -15.95 14.45
CA LEU A 22 24.36 -15.34 14.32
C LEU A 22 25.44 -16.34 14.81
N LYS A 23 25.63 -17.45 14.11
CA LYS A 23 26.74 -18.37 14.35
C LYS A 23 27.54 -18.57 13.07
N GLY A 24 28.73 -17.95 13.05
CA GLY A 24 29.97 -18.50 12.45
C GLY A 24 30.06 -18.69 10.94
N ASP A 25 28.96 -18.89 10.24
CA ASP A 25 28.91 -19.10 8.80
C ASP A 25 28.35 -17.84 8.16
N ALA A 26 29.03 -17.31 7.13
CA ALA A 26 28.57 -16.16 6.38
C ALA A 26 27.09 -16.34 6.00
N LEU A 27 26.21 -15.48 6.55
CA LEU A 27 24.77 -15.51 6.33
C LEU A 27 24.47 -15.59 4.82
N ARG A 28 24.05 -16.79 4.37
CA ARG A 28 23.67 -17.00 2.97
C ARG A 28 22.36 -16.26 2.72
N CYS A 29 22.49 -15.11 2.07
CA CYS A 29 21.37 -14.27 1.69
C CYS A 29 20.81 -14.77 0.34
N LEU A 30 19.48 -14.90 0.26
CA LEU A 30 18.83 -15.61 -0.84
C LEU A 30 17.87 -14.71 -1.63
N ILE A 31 17.74 -15.01 -2.92
CA ILE A 31 16.62 -14.59 -3.77
C ILE A 31 15.80 -15.83 -4.06
N VAL A 32 14.52 -15.80 -3.71
CA VAL A 32 13.64 -16.95 -3.87
C VAL A 32 12.52 -16.62 -4.85
N GLY A 33 12.42 -17.40 -5.91
CA GLY A 33 11.28 -17.39 -6.82
C GLY A 33 10.28 -18.45 -6.40
N VAL A 34 8.99 -18.10 -6.45
CA VAL A 34 7.88 -19.01 -6.13
C VAL A 34 6.85 -18.88 -7.24
N ASP A 35 6.46 -20.02 -7.80
CA ASP A 35 5.33 -20.16 -8.73
C ASP A 35 4.19 -20.86 -7.98
N PRO A 36 3.20 -20.10 -7.45
CA PRO A 36 2.12 -20.66 -6.65
C PRO A 36 0.99 -21.20 -7.53
N GLY A 37 0.55 -22.43 -7.25
CA GLY A 37 -0.58 -23.08 -7.91
C GLY A 37 -0.91 -24.41 -7.25
N THR A 38 -1.61 -25.30 -7.95
CA THR A 38 -1.83 -26.69 -7.49
C THR A 38 -0.51 -27.43 -7.29
N THR A 39 0.46 -27.14 -8.17
CA THR A 39 1.86 -27.50 -8.01
C THR A 39 2.62 -26.22 -7.73
N VAL A 40 3.29 -26.16 -6.58
CA VAL A 40 4.11 -25.01 -6.22
C VAL A 40 5.52 -25.26 -6.71
N GLY A 41 5.99 -24.42 -7.61
CA GLY A 41 7.40 -24.34 -8.02
C GLY A 41 8.17 -23.41 -7.09
N TYR A 42 9.40 -23.77 -6.74
CA TYR A 42 10.30 -22.89 -6.00
C TYR A 42 11.71 -22.94 -6.59
N ALA A 43 12.39 -21.80 -6.51
CA ALA A 43 13.78 -21.67 -6.91
C ALA A 43 14.53 -20.75 -5.96
N VAL A 44 15.62 -21.25 -5.39
CA VAL A 44 16.46 -20.56 -4.41
C VAL A 44 17.82 -20.29 -5.04
N PHE A 45 18.18 -19.01 -5.09
CA PHE A 45 19.46 -18.53 -5.56
C PHE A 45 20.16 -17.72 -4.47
N ASP A 46 21.48 -17.64 -4.54
CA ASP A 46 22.22 -16.65 -3.77
C ASP A 46 22.15 -15.25 -4.43
N LEU A 47 22.80 -14.27 -3.81
CA LEU A 47 22.90 -12.90 -4.33
C LEU A 47 23.82 -12.74 -5.54
N GLU A 48 24.41 -13.83 -6.04
CA GLU A 48 25.25 -13.90 -7.24
C GLU A 48 24.60 -14.74 -8.35
N THR A 49 23.32 -15.06 -8.22
CA THR A 49 22.53 -15.89 -9.15
C THR A 49 22.99 -17.33 -9.30
N LYS A 50 23.77 -17.85 -8.35
CA LYS A 50 24.09 -19.28 -8.30
C LYS A 50 22.88 -20.05 -7.78
N LYS A 51 22.48 -21.07 -8.54
CA LYS A 51 21.39 -21.98 -8.17
C LYS A 51 21.78 -22.79 -6.93
N LEU A 52 21.02 -22.67 -5.85
CA LEU A 52 21.18 -23.50 -4.64
C LEU A 52 20.20 -24.67 -4.64
N SER A 53 18.92 -24.40 -4.85
CA SER A 53 17.86 -25.40 -4.81
C SER A 53 16.74 -25.02 -5.78
N VAL A 54 16.24 -25.97 -6.54
CA VAL A 54 15.06 -25.79 -7.42
C VAL A 54 14.25 -27.06 -7.34
N GLY A 55 12.93 -26.92 -7.23
CA GLY A 55 12.04 -28.04 -7.18
C GLY A 55 10.58 -27.61 -7.30
N SER A 56 9.71 -28.61 -7.29
CA SER A 56 8.27 -28.41 -7.35
C SER A 56 7.57 -29.49 -6.53
N LYS A 57 6.44 -29.13 -5.93
CA LYS A 57 5.65 -30.08 -5.15
C LYS A 57 4.16 -29.78 -5.29
N ARG A 58 3.39 -30.84 -5.54
CA ARG A 58 1.92 -30.77 -5.57
C ARG A 58 1.38 -30.54 -4.16
N GLU A 59 0.43 -29.62 -4.02
CA GLU A 59 -0.22 -29.27 -2.75
C GLU A 59 0.78 -28.87 -1.63
N MET A 60 1.87 -28.18 -2.01
CA MET A 60 2.87 -27.72 -1.05
C MET A 60 2.27 -26.66 -0.11
N SER A 61 2.45 -26.86 1.19
CA SER A 61 2.04 -25.89 2.20
C SER A 61 3.04 -24.73 2.33
N ARG A 62 2.58 -23.61 2.87
CA ARG A 62 3.45 -22.46 3.17
C ARG A 62 4.52 -22.83 4.18
N GLU A 63 4.16 -23.63 5.18
CA GLU A 63 5.04 -24.06 6.28
C GLU A 63 6.21 -24.89 5.74
N GLU A 64 5.95 -25.81 4.81
CA GLU A 64 7.01 -26.56 4.12
C GLU A 64 7.95 -25.67 3.32
N LEU A 65 7.40 -24.62 2.67
CA LEU A 65 8.20 -23.67 1.93
C LEU A 65 9.05 -22.80 2.86
N VAL A 66 8.52 -22.43 4.02
CA VAL A 66 9.26 -21.74 5.07
C VAL A 66 10.44 -22.58 5.54
N ASP A 67 10.20 -23.85 5.87
CA ASP A 67 11.23 -24.76 6.34
C ASP A 67 12.31 -24.98 5.28
N LEU A 68 11.92 -25.13 4.01
CA LEU A 68 12.85 -25.30 2.90
C LEU A 68 13.75 -24.07 2.73
N ILE A 69 13.17 -22.87 2.66
CA ILE A 69 13.93 -21.63 2.47
C ILE A 69 14.86 -21.41 3.67
N SER A 70 14.36 -21.66 4.89
CA SER A 70 15.13 -21.45 6.12
C SER A 70 16.34 -22.39 6.25
N ARG A 71 16.27 -23.59 5.66
CA ARG A 71 17.42 -24.52 5.58
C ARG A 71 18.51 -24.03 4.64
N GLU A 72 18.14 -23.39 3.53
CA GLU A 72 19.10 -22.88 2.55
C GLU A 72 19.77 -21.58 3.02
N GLY A 73 19.06 -20.75 3.78
CA GLY A 73 19.58 -19.47 4.26
C GLY A 73 18.50 -18.43 4.56
N LYS A 74 18.90 -17.16 4.58
CA LYS A 74 18.01 -16.03 4.88
C LYS A 74 17.49 -15.41 3.57
N PRO A 75 16.17 -15.43 3.31
CA PRO A 75 15.63 -14.73 2.15
C PRO A 75 15.85 -13.22 2.29
N SER A 76 16.19 -12.58 1.17
CA SER A 76 16.33 -11.12 1.04
C SER A 76 15.29 -10.54 0.10
N LEU A 77 14.81 -11.35 -0.85
CA LEU A 77 13.82 -10.99 -1.84
C LEU A 77 13.01 -12.22 -2.22
N LEU A 78 11.69 -12.08 -2.27
CA LEU A 78 10.79 -13.10 -2.82
C LEU A 78 10.24 -12.62 -4.16
N ALA A 79 10.10 -13.50 -5.14
CA ALA A 79 9.67 -13.14 -6.48
C ALA A 79 8.60 -14.08 -7.02
N CYS A 80 7.69 -13.54 -7.84
CA CYS A 80 6.81 -14.31 -8.72
C CYS A 80 6.83 -13.71 -10.13
N ASP A 81 6.30 -14.47 -11.07
CA ASP A 81 6.19 -14.20 -12.49
C ASP A 81 4.88 -13.49 -12.90
N VAL A 82 3.95 -13.31 -11.95
CA VAL A 82 2.64 -12.67 -12.16
C VAL A 82 2.49 -11.36 -11.37
N ASN A 83 1.60 -10.49 -11.85
CA ASN A 83 1.22 -9.23 -11.21
C ASN A 83 -0.31 -9.06 -11.22
N PRO A 84 -0.99 -8.94 -10.06
CA PRO A 84 -0.46 -8.77 -8.71
C PRO A 84 0.15 -10.04 -8.10
N ALA A 85 0.97 -9.86 -7.06
CA ALA A 85 1.57 -10.96 -6.30
C ALA A 85 0.48 -11.89 -5.72
N PRO A 86 0.62 -13.22 -5.84
CA PRO A 86 -0.33 -14.16 -5.26
C PRO A 86 -0.32 -14.13 -3.72
N GLU A 87 -1.46 -14.45 -3.11
CA GLU A 87 -1.66 -14.35 -1.65
C GLU A 87 -0.66 -15.19 -0.84
N MET A 88 -0.35 -16.40 -1.32
CA MET A 88 0.65 -17.28 -0.70
C MET A 88 2.01 -16.58 -0.60
N LEU A 89 2.43 -15.88 -1.65
CA LEU A 89 3.72 -15.18 -1.68
C LEU A 89 3.72 -13.96 -0.74
N ILE A 90 2.62 -13.21 -0.69
CA ILE A 90 2.48 -12.07 0.23
C ILE A 90 2.58 -12.53 1.69
N LYS A 91 1.92 -13.64 2.02
CA LYS A 91 2.00 -14.25 3.36
C LYS A 91 3.41 -14.74 3.70
N LEU A 92 4.09 -15.35 2.73
CA LEU A 92 5.48 -15.81 2.89
C LEU A 92 6.45 -14.63 3.09
N ALA A 93 6.28 -13.57 2.31
CA ALA A 93 7.05 -12.34 2.43
C ALA A 93 6.87 -11.67 3.79
N SER A 94 5.63 -11.64 4.27
CA SER A 94 5.29 -11.12 5.59
C SER A 94 5.93 -11.95 6.71
N TYR A 95 5.97 -13.28 6.57
CA TYR A 95 6.63 -14.17 7.53
C TYR A 95 8.14 -13.90 7.62
N PHE A 96 8.81 -13.76 6.48
CA PHE A 96 10.24 -13.49 6.43
C PHE A 96 10.61 -12.01 6.64
N ASN A 97 9.63 -11.12 6.67
CA ASN A 97 9.80 -9.67 6.67
C ASN A 97 10.72 -9.20 5.52
N VAL A 98 10.40 -9.63 4.31
CA VAL A 98 11.14 -9.34 3.07
C VAL A 98 10.21 -8.78 2.02
N ARG A 99 10.79 -8.11 1.02
CA ARG A 99 10.03 -7.55 -0.09
C ARG A 99 9.62 -8.61 -1.11
N VAL A 100 8.45 -8.42 -1.71
CA VAL A 100 8.02 -9.12 -2.92
C VAL A 100 8.45 -8.33 -4.16
N SER A 101 9.00 -9.02 -5.14
CA SER A 101 9.36 -8.53 -6.47
C SER A 101 8.44 -9.16 -7.50
N THR A 102 7.62 -8.34 -8.14
CA THR A 102 6.74 -8.75 -9.25
C THR A 102 7.16 -8.03 -10.53
N PRO A 103 6.88 -8.61 -11.71
CA PRO A 103 7.03 -7.90 -12.97
C PRO A 103 5.96 -6.80 -13.12
N GLU A 104 6.12 -5.92 -14.13
CA GLU A 104 5.12 -4.90 -14.46
C GLU A 104 3.83 -5.52 -15.02
N ARG A 105 3.96 -6.64 -15.73
CA ARG A 105 2.90 -7.48 -16.27
C ARG A 105 3.30 -8.95 -16.15
N ASP A 106 2.34 -9.86 -16.28
CA ASP A 106 2.61 -11.29 -16.29
C ASP A 106 3.66 -11.66 -17.35
N MET A 107 4.59 -12.52 -16.97
CA MET A 107 5.68 -12.96 -17.83
C MET A 107 5.20 -14.01 -18.83
N GLY A 108 5.48 -13.81 -20.12
CA GLY A 108 5.20 -14.81 -21.14
C GLY A 108 6.17 -15.99 -21.09
N GLU A 109 5.76 -17.15 -21.61
CA GLU A 109 6.59 -18.38 -21.62
C GLU A 109 7.94 -18.19 -22.33
N ASP A 110 7.96 -17.47 -23.45
CA ASP A 110 9.18 -17.15 -24.19
C ASP A 110 10.14 -16.28 -23.37
N GLU A 111 9.60 -15.33 -22.59
CA GLU A 111 10.38 -14.44 -21.74
C GLU A 111 11.00 -15.21 -20.58
N LYS A 112 10.24 -16.12 -19.96
CA LYS A 112 10.72 -17.02 -18.90
C LYS A 112 11.86 -17.90 -19.42
N SER A 113 11.67 -18.52 -20.59
CA SER A 113 12.67 -19.40 -21.21
C SER A 113 13.97 -18.65 -21.56
N LYS A 114 13.88 -17.42 -22.06
CA LYS A 114 15.05 -16.57 -22.32
C LYS A 114 15.80 -16.16 -21.05
N LEU A 115 15.10 -15.98 -19.93
CA LEU A 115 15.73 -15.57 -18.67
C LEU A 115 16.56 -16.69 -18.05
N VAL A 116 16.05 -17.92 -18.09
CA VAL A 116 16.74 -19.09 -17.52
C VAL A 116 17.83 -19.66 -18.43
N GLY A 117 17.81 -19.33 -19.73
CA GLY A 117 18.84 -19.72 -20.69
C GLY A 117 18.95 -21.25 -20.82
N GLU A 118 20.17 -21.78 -20.65
CA GLU A 118 20.47 -23.21 -20.80
C GLU A 118 20.22 -24.05 -19.54
N MET A 119 19.65 -23.46 -18.48
CA MET A 119 19.33 -24.18 -17.26
C MET A 119 18.29 -25.27 -17.53
N LYS A 120 18.55 -26.48 -17.01
CA LYS A 120 17.63 -27.62 -17.11
C LYS A 120 16.70 -27.67 -15.90
N PHE A 121 15.41 -27.87 -16.18
CA PHE A 121 14.34 -27.99 -15.19
C PHE A 121 13.51 -29.24 -15.49
N SER A 122 12.88 -29.79 -14.46
CA SER A 122 12.08 -31.01 -14.58
C SER A 122 10.68 -30.72 -15.14
N ASN A 123 10.17 -29.51 -14.90
CA ASN A 123 8.86 -29.05 -15.37
C ASN A 123 8.82 -27.52 -15.52
N GLU A 124 7.68 -27.03 -16.02
CA GLU A 124 7.42 -25.60 -16.22
C GLU A 124 7.38 -24.80 -14.91
N HIS A 125 6.85 -25.36 -13.82
CA HIS A 125 6.78 -24.66 -12.53
C HIS A 125 8.16 -24.33 -11.96
N GLU A 126 9.12 -25.26 -12.09
CA GLU A 126 10.52 -25.03 -11.70
C GLU A 126 11.18 -23.94 -12.54
N ARG A 127 10.93 -23.96 -13.86
CA ARG A 127 11.43 -22.94 -14.80
C ARG A 127 10.86 -21.58 -14.48
N ASP A 128 9.56 -21.50 -14.20
CA ASP A 128 8.83 -20.27 -13.99
C ASP A 128 9.22 -19.62 -12.66
N ALA A 129 9.36 -20.41 -11.60
CA ALA A 129 9.95 -19.97 -10.34
C ALA A 129 11.40 -19.46 -10.51
N ALA A 130 12.23 -20.16 -11.29
CA ALA A 130 13.59 -19.73 -11.57
C ALA A 130 13.65 -18.43 -12.37
N ALA A 131 12.80 -18.29 -13.39
CA ALA A 131 12.70 -17.09 -14.20
C ALA A 131 12.29 -15.87 -13.36
N ALA A 132 11.34 -16.04 -12.43
CA ALA A 132 10.93 -14.99 -11.50
C ALA A 132 12.10 -14.50 -10.62
N ALA A 133 12.88 -15.43 -10.05
CA ALA A 133 14.03 -15.09 -9.22
C ALA A 133 15.12 -14.35 -10.02
N ILE A 134 15.47 -14.84 -11.22
CA ILE A 134 16.49 -14.22 -12.08
C ILE A 134 16.05 -12.83 -12.54
N ARG A 135 14.77 -12.67 -12.91
CA ARG A 135 14.21 -11.35 -13.25
C ARG A 135 14.35 -10.39 -12.08
N ALA A 136 13.99 -10.83 -10.88
CA ALA A 136 14.10 -10.01 -9.68
C ALA A 136 15.55 -9.57 -9.44
N TYR A 137 16.53 -10.46 -9.61
CA TYR A 137 17.94 -10.09 -9.54
C TYR A 137 18.31 -9.02 -10.59
N ARG A 138 17.90 -9.17 -11.86
CA ARG A 138 18.22 -8.21 -12.93
C ARG A 138 17.73 -6.79 -12.63
N VAL A 139 16.59 -6.65 -11.94
CA VAL A 139 16.07 -5.34 -11.51
C VAL A 139 17.04 -4.65 -10.53
N TYR A 140 17.69 -5.41 -9.65
CA TYR A 140 18.59 -4.88 -8.63
C TYR A 140 20.08 -5.01 -8.97
N GLU A 141 20.45 -5.64 -10.08
CA GLU A 141 21.82 -5.99 -10.45
C GLU A 141 22.79 -4.80 -10.36
N ASN A 142 22.42 -3.66 -10.96
CA ASN A 142 23.25 -2.46 -10.93
C ASN A 142 23.50 -1.96 -9.49
N LYS A 143 22.46 -2.01 -8.65
CA LYS A 143 22.54 -1.58 -7.25
C LYS A 143 23.39 -2.55 -6.43
N LEU A 144 23.22 -3.86 -6.64
CA LEU A 144 24.01 -4.89 -5.95
C LEU A 144 25.50 -4.79 -6.32
N ARG A 145 25.83 -4.59 -7.60
CA ARG A 145 27.21 -4.36 -8.05
C ARG A 145 27.82 -3.08 -7.48
N GLN A 146 27.03 -2.02 -7.35
CA GLN A 146 27.47 -0.78 -6.70
C GLN A 146 27.82 -1.03 -5.23
N ILE A 147 27.02 -1.83 -4.52
CA ILE A 147 27.28 -2.21 -3.12
C ILE A 147 28.60 -2.96 -3.01
N ASP A 148 28.85 -3.94 -3.89
CA ASP A 148 30.09 -4.71 -3.88
C ASP A 148 31.33 -3.82 -3.99
N ARG A 149 31.29 -2.82 -4.89
CA ARG A 149 32.38 -1.84 -5.02
C ARG A 149 32.57 -1.00 -3.76
N VAL A 150 31.49 -0.42 -3.23
CA VAL A 150 31.55 0.45 -2.04
C VAL A 150 32.07 -0.31 -0.81
N VAL A 151 31.64 -1.55 -0.64
CA VAL A 151 32.06 -2.41 0.48
C VAL A 151 33.52 -2.84 0.32
N ALA A 152 33.97 -3.16 -0.90
CA ALA A 152 35.36 -3.44 -1.19
C ALA A 152 36.29 -2.23 -0.94
N GLU A 153 35.89 -1.04 -1.39
CA GLU A 153 36.62 0.22 -1.15
C GLU A 153 36.76 0.55 0.35
N ARG A 154 35.77 0.15 1.15
CA ARG A 154 35.78 0.32 2.62
C ARG A 154 36.56 -0.79 3.36
N GLY A 155 37.07 -1.80 2.65
CA GLY A 155 37.85 -2.88 3.25
C GLY A 155 37.03 -3.83 4.13
N ILE A 156 35.73 -4.01 3.84
CA ILE A 156 34.83 -4.91 4.58
C ILE A 156 34.07 -5.91 3.65
N PRO A 157 34.73 -6.56 2.68
CA PRO A 157 34.08 -7.43 1.69
C PRO A 157 33.21 -8.53 2.31
N GLU A 158 33.56 -9.02 3.51
CA GLU A 158 32.81 -10.03 4.26
C GLU A 158 31.39 -9.60 4.64
N LYS A 159 31.11 -8.29 4.69
CA LYS A 159 29.79 -7.72 5.01
C LYS A 159 28.94 -7.41 3.77
N ALA A 160 29.42 -7.69 2.56
CA ALA A 160 28.72 -7.35 1.32
C ALA A 160 27.30 -7.93 1.25
N ASN A 161 27.13 -9.20 1.61
CA ASN A 161 25.83 -9.88 1.60
C ASN A 161 24.84 -9.26 2.60
N GLU A 162 25.34 -8.82 3.77
CA GLU A 162 24.51 -8.18 4.78
C GLU A 162 24.03 -6.80 4.33
N VAL A 163 24.92 -6.00 3.74
CA VAL A 163 24.55 -4.70 3.16
C VAL A 163 23.53 -4.87 2.02
N LYS A 164 23.76 -5.85 1.13
CA LYS A 164 22.81 -6.17 0.06
C LYS A 164 21.43 -6.56 0.62
N HIS A 165 21.39 -7.40 1.65
CA HIS A 165 20.14 -7.81 2.31
C HIS A 165 19.37 -6.60 2.85
N LEU A 166 20.03 -5.70 3.58
CA LEU A 166 19.41 -4.48 4.12
C LEU A 166 18.86 -3.59 3.01
N VAL A 167 19.62 -3.42 1.94
CA VAL A 167 19.24 -2.55 0.81
C VAL A 167 18.08 -3.13 -0.01
N LEU A 168 18.01 -4.45 -0.16
CA LEU A 168 16.85 -5.13 -0.76
C LEU A 168 15.60 -4.98 0.12
N ASN A 169 15.77 -4.88 1.44
CA ASN A 169 14.70 -4.66 2.40
C ASN A 169 14.42 -3.17 2.68
N ASN A 170 14.43 -2.33 1.63
CA ASN A 170 14.11 -0.89 1.68
C ASN A 170 15.01 -0.01 2.57
N THR A 171 16.22 -0.46 2.95
CA THR A 171 17.17 0.39 3.65
C THR A 171 18.00 1.19 2.63
N SER A 172 18.30 2.46 2.91
CA SER A 172 19.20 3.23 2.06
C SER A 172 20.62 2.66 2.18
N LEU A 173 21.45 2.82 1.14
CA LEU A 173 22.84 2.35 1.20
C LEU A 173 23.61 3.02 2.34
N SER A 174 23.38 4.31 2.56
CA SER A 174 24.00 5.08 3.64
C SER A 174 23.63 4.54 5.02
N ASP A 175 22.34 4.24 5.24
CA ASP A 175 21.86 3.71 6.52
C ASP A 175 22.33 2.27 6.75
N ALA A 176 22.36 1.45 5.70
CA ALA A 176 22.88 0.10 5.76
C ALA A 176 24.37 0.08 6.15
N LEU A 177 25.18 0.97 5.57
CA LEU A 177 26.59 1.10 5.94
C LEU A 177 26.76 1.60 7.37
N LEU A 178 25.96 2.57 7.81
CA LEU A 178 25.99 3.07 9.18
C LEU A 178 25.62 1.98 10.19
N LEU A 179 24.67 1.10 9.87
CA LEU A 179 24.33 -0.06 10.70
C LEU A 179 25.52 -1.01 10.89
N ILE A 180 26.26 -1.29 9.81
CA ILE A 180 27.48 -2.12 9.87
C ILE A 180 28.58 -1.44 10.69
N ASP A 181 28.79 -0.14 10.50
CA ASP A 181 29.79 0.64 11.25
C ASP A 181 29.47 0.63 12.76
N VAL A 182 28.19 0.81 13.12
CA VAL A 182 27.70 0.74 14.50
C VAL A 182 27.89 -0.66 15.10
N GLU A 183 27.64 -1.71 14.33
CA GLU A 183 27.85 -3.09 14.79
C GLU A 183 29.33 -3.35 15.13
N ARG A 184 30.24 -2.89 14.27
CA ARG A 184 31.70 -3.00 14.49
C ARG A 184 32.15 -2.26 15.74
N GLU A 185 31.62 -1.07 15.99
CA GLU A 185 31.91 -0.29 17.21
C GLU A 185 31.38 -0.93 18.51
N ILE A 186 30.39 -1.82 18.44
CA ILE A 186 29.87 -2.54 19.62
C ILE A 186 30.71 -3.78 19.91
N GLN A 187 31.30 -4.38 18.89
CA GLN A 187 32.13 -5.57 19.01
C GLN A 187 33.57 -5.26 19.45
N THR A 188 34.00 -4.00 19.44
CA THR A 188 35.25 -3.55 20.07
C THR A 188 35.02 -3.17 21.54
N PRO A 189 35.57 -3.91 22.52
CA PRO A 189 35.46 -3.53 23.93
C PRO A 189 36.46 -2.41 24.25
N GLU A 190 36.11 -1.16 23.93
CA GLU A 190 36.83 -0.01 24.50
C GLU A 190 36.32 0.28 25.92
N VAL A 191 37.16 -0.06 26.90
CA VAL A 191 37.01 0.34 28.30
C VAL A 191 37.15 1.87 28.41
N LYS A 192 36.04 2.61 28.35
CA LYS A 192 36.03 4.05 28.67
C LYS A 192 35.77 4.26 30.16
N SER A 193 36.55 5.14 30.77
CA SER A 193 36.62 5.33 32.23
C SER A 193 35.27 5.70 32.84
N LYS A 194 35.02 5.28 34.09
CA LYS A 194 33.73 5.44 34.81
C LYS A 194 33.22 6.90 34.90
N GLU A 195 34.10 7.90 34.75
CA GLU A 195 33.73 9.32 34.86
C GLU A 195 33.12 9.87 33.56
N GLU A 196 33.65 9.47 32.40
CA GLU A 196 33.10 9.84 31.09
C GLU A 196 31.73 9.21 30.85
N ALA A 197 31.52 8.00 31.38
CA ALA A 197 30.24 7.31 31.36
C ALA A 197 29.17 8.07 32.15
N ARG A 198 29.53 8.67 33.30
CA ARG A 198 28.62 9.45 34.16
C ARG A 198 28.15 10.74 33.49
N ILE A 199 29.08 11.53 32.94
CA ILE A 199 28.77 12.79 32.24
C ILE A 199 27.92 12.51 30.98
N THR A 200 28.20 11.41 30.29
CA THR A 200 27.41 10.96 29.14
C THR A 200 25.99 10.54 29.56
N LEU A 201 25.84 9.86 30.68
CA LEU A 201 24.55 9.43 31.21
C LEU A 201 23.66 10.60 31.61
N GLU A 202 24.21 11.64 32.25
CA GLU A 202 23.46 12.85 32.62
C GLU A 202 22.98 13.63 31.39
N LYS A 203 23.84 13.78 30.37
CA LYS A 203 23.45 14.38 29.09
C LYS A 203 22.34 13.58 28.40
N LYS A 204 22.42 12.24 28.43
CA LYS A 204 21.39 11.35 27.89
C LYS A 204 20.07 11.47 28.66
N ASN A 205 20.12 11.54 29.99
CA ASN A 205 18.93 11.72 30.82
C ASN A 205 18.23 13.06 30.59
N ARG A 206 18.99 14.14 30.33
CA ARG A 206 18.40 15.44 29.95
C ARG A 206 17.70 15.35 28.59
N GLN A 207 18.36 14.76 27.60
CA GLN A 207 17.78 14.57 26.26
C GLN A 207 16.54 13.67 26.28
N LEU A 208 16.54 12.63 27.12
CA LEU A 208 15.39 11.76 27.31
C LEU A 208 14.19 12.53 27.88
N ARG A 209 14.41 13.42 28.85
CA ARG A 209 13.34 14.26 29.40
C ARG A 209 12.77 15.22 28.35
N GLU A 210 13.62 15.88 27.58
CA GLU A 210 13.19 16.76 26.47
C GLU A 210 12.37 16.01 25.43
N LEU A 211 12.81 14.81 25.04
CA LEU A 211 12.09 13.95 24.10
C LEU A 211 10.75 13.48 24.66
N LEU A 212 10.67 13.14 25.95
CA LEU A 212 9.41 12.75 26.59
C LEU A 212 8.41 13.90 26.64
N ILE A 213 8.86 15.11 26.94
CA ILE A 213 8.02 16.32 26.91
C ILE A 213 7.51 16.56 25.50
N SER A 214 8.39 16.54 24.50
CA SER A 214 8.01 16.72 23.09
C SER A 214 7.04 15.65 22.61
N ASN A 215 7.23 14.38 23.00
CA ASN A 215 6.31 13.31 22.63
C ASN A 215 4.93 13.50 23.27
N ALA A 216 4.87 13.96 24.53
CA ALA A 216 3.63 14.29 25.20
C ALA A 216 2.89 15.47 24.52
N GLU A 217 3.62 16.50 24.09
CA GLU A 217 3.07 17.64 23.35
C GLU A 217 2.54 17.23 21.98
N LEU A 218 3.30 16.41 21.25
CA LEU A 218 2.89 15.87 19.95
C LEU A 218 1.63 15.00 20.08
N ARG A 219 1.55 14.15 21.11
CA ARG A 219 0.34 13.36 21.39
C ARG A 219 -0.88 14.24 21.65
N LYS A 220 -0.72 15.31 22.45
CA LYS A 220 -1.80 16.30 22.66
C LYS A 220 -2.18 17.06 21.39
N ALA A 221 -1.23 17.31 20.49
CA ALA A 221 -1.50 17.94 19.21
C ALA A 221 -2.31 17.00 18.28
N VAL A 222 -1.93 15.72 18.23
CA VAL A 222 -2.67 14.69 17.48
C VAL A 222 -4.10 14.59 18.00
N GLU A 223 -4.29 14.47 19.31
CA GLU A 223 -5.63 14.39 19.91
C GLU A 223 -6.50 15.62 19.59
N ARG A 224 -5.91 16.83 19.64
CA ARG A 224 -6.62 18.05 19.24
C ARG A 224 -7.03 18.03 17.77
N LEU A 225 -6.12 17.66 16.87
CA LEU A 225 -6.38 17.59 15.44
C LEU A 225 -7.43 16.53 15.11
N GLU A 226 -7.41 15.38 15.79
CA GLU A 226 -8.41 14.32 15.63
C GLU A 226 -9.80 14.80 16.04
N ASN A 227 -9.91 15.50 17.18
CA ASN A 227 -11.16 16.10 17.63
C ASN A 227 -11.69 17.16 16.65
N GLU A 228 -10.82 18.04 16.17
CA GLU A 228 -11.20 19.06 15.17
C GLU A 228 -11.66 18.41 13.85
N ASN A 229 -10.98 17.35 13.40
CA ASN A 229 -11.38 16.61 12.21
C ASN A 229 -12.75 15.94 12.39
N ALA A 230 -13.01 15.38 13.58
CA ALA A 230 -14.31 14.79 13.91
C ALA A 230 -15.43 15.84 13.87
N GLU A 231 -15.21 17.02 14.45
CA GLU A 231 -16.17 18.13 14.45
C GLU A 231 -16.44 18.66 13.03
N LEU A 232 -15.38 18.88 12.24
CA LEU A 232 -15.48 19.33 10.85
C LEU A 232 -16.25 18.32 9.99
N ARG A 233 -16.00 17.02 10.17
CA ARG A 233 -16.74 15.95 9.48
C ARG A 233 -18.22 15.95 9.88
N GLU A 234 -18.54 16.19 11.14
CA GLU A 234 -19.94 16.29 11.56
C GLU A 234 -20.63 17.51 10.97
N ARG A 235 -19.94 18.66 10.94
CA ARG A 235 -20.43 19.88 10.32
C ARG A 235 -20.68 19.70 8.83
N LEU A 236 -19.77 19.02 8.12
CA LEU A 236 -19.94 18.67 6.71
C LEU A 236 -21.21 17.84 6.50
N ARG A 237 -21.40 16.77 7.30
CA ARG A 237 -22.61 15.94 7.23
C ARG A 237 -23.89 16.72 7.49
N ARG A 238 -23.88 17.68 8.43
CA ARG A 238 -25.04 18.56 8.69
C ARG A 238 -25.34 19.46 7.50
N LEU A 239 -24.33 20.06 6.89
CA LEU A 239 -24.48 20.91 5.70
C LEU A 239 -25.00 20.12 4.49
N GLU A 240 -24.46 18.93 4.25
CA GLU A 240 -24.90 18.03 3.18
C GLU A 240 -26.38 17.66 3.33
N ARG A 241 -26.82 17.29 4.54
CA ARG A 241 -28.24 17.04 4.83
C ARG A 241 -29.10 18.27 4.54
N GLY A 242 -28.67 19.45 4.98
CA GLY A 242 -29.39 20.70 4.73
C GLY A 242 -29.51 21.03 3.23
N VAL A 243 -28.48 20.77 2.43
CA VAL A 243 -28.53 20.91 0.96
C VAL A 243 -29.53 19.91 0.38
N PHE A 244 -29.49 18.65 0.81
CA PHE A 244 -30.39 17.62 0.32
C PHE A 244 -31.87 17.94 0.62
N GLU A 245 -32.17 18.39 1.83
CA GLU A 245 -33.53 18.81 2.22
C GLU A 245 -34.03 20.00 1.40
N ARG A 246 -33.17 21.01 1.14
CA ARG A 246 -33.53 22.14 0.28
C ARG A 246 -33.86 21.69 -1.14
N LEU A 247 -33.03 20.81 -1.72
CA LEU A 247 -33.28 20.26 -3.06
C LEU A 247 -34.57 19.44 -3.12
N ALA A 248 -34.88 18.67 -2.07
CA ALA A 248 -36.13 17.92 -1.99
C ALA A 248 -37.35 18.85 -1.94
N ARG A 249 -37.31 19.91 -1.11
CA ARG A 249 -38.36 20.93 -1.02
C ARG A 249 -38.56 21.66 -2.34
N GLU A 250 -37.47 22.07 -3.00
CA GLU A 250 -37.55 22.72 -4.31
C GLU A 250 -38.20 21.84 -5.37
N LYS A 251 -37.87 20.54 -5.40
CA LYS A 251 -38.51 19.59 -6.30
C LYS A 251 -40.02 19.47 -6.03
N GLU A 252 -40.42 19.47 -4.76
CA GLU A 252 -41.83 19.40 -4.39
C GLU A 252 -42.59 20.69 -4.75
N ILE A 253 -42.00 21.85 -4.48
CA ILE A 253 -42.56 23.15 -4.89
C ILE A 253 -42.74 23.18 -6.41
N ARG A 254 -41.73 22.79 -7.19
CA ARG A 254 -41.84 22.72 -8.66
C ARG A 254 -42.97 21.82 -9.13
N LYS A 255 -43.21 20.68 -8.48
CA LYS A 255 -44.35 19.80 -8.79
C LYS A 255 -45.68 20.48 -8.49
N ARG A 256 -45.80 21.12 -7.33
CA ARG A 256 -47.02 21.85 -6.93
C ARG A 256 -47.29 23.02 -7.86
N ASP A 257 -46.28 23.78 -8.26
CA ASP A 257 -46.41 24.90 -9.19
C ASP A 257 -46.86 24.44 -10.58
N ALA A 258 -46.34 23.32 -11.06
CA ALA A 258 -46.80 22.70 -12.31
C ALA A 258 -48.28 22.30 -12.24
N GLU A 259 -48.71 21.71 -11.12
CA GLU A 259 -50.11 21.34 -10.91
C GLU A 259 -51.02 22.57 -10.79
N ILE A 260 -50.61 23.59 -10.04
CA ILE A 260 -51.32 24.87 -9.95
C ILE A 260 -51.50 25.49 -11.33
N ARG A 261 -50.45 25.47 -12.16
CA ARG A 261 -50.50 25.99 -13.53
C ARG A 261 -51.53 25.23 -14.36
N ARG A 262 -51.50 23.90 -14.33
CA ARG A 262 -52.48 23.04 -15.02
C ARG A 262 -53.91 23.33 -14.58
N LEU A 263 -54.17 23.36 -13.27
CA LEU A 263 -55.50 23.62 -12.73
C LEU A 263 -56.01 25.03 -13.08
N ARG A 264 -55.13 26.03 -13.09
CA ARG A 264 -55.46 27.39 -13.55
C ARG A 264 -55.87 27.39 -15.02
N GLU A 265 -55.10 26.74 -15.89
CA GLU A 265 -55.43 26.62 -17.33
C GLU A 265 -56.78 25.92 -17.54
N GLU A 266 -57.07 24.84 -16.81
CA GLU A 266 -58.36 24.15 -16.88
C GLU A 266 -59.52 25.05 -16.41
N ARG A 267 -59.31 25.84 -15.36
CA ARG A 267 -60.33 26.76 -14.84
C ARG A 267 -60.61 27.91 -15.81
N VAL A 268 -59.57 28.47 -16.43
CA VAL A 268 -59.70 29.48 -17.49
C VAL A 268 -60.53 28.93 -18.65
N LYS A 269 -60.17 27.76 -19.18
CA LYS A 269 -60.94 27.10 -20.25
C LYS A 269 -62.41 26.87 -19.88
N LYS A 270 -62.70 26.49 -18.62
CA LYS A 270 -64.09 26.32 -18.14
C LYS A 270 -64.85 27.65 -18.09
N VAL A 271 -64.21 28.72 -17.62
CA VAL A 271 -64.83 30.06 -17.57
C VAL A 271 -65.07 30.58 -18.99
N GLU A 272 -64.10 30.45 -19.89
CA GLU A 272 -64.25 30.82 -21.30
C GLU A 272 -65.45 30.11 -21.94
N LYS A 273 -65.56 28.77 -21.78
CA LYS A 273 -66.71 28.00 -22.27
C LYS A 273 -68.04 28.51 -21.72
N LYS A 274 -68.11 28.81 -20.41
CA LYS A 274 -69.33 29.35 -19.78
C LYS A 274 -69.68 30.74 -20.31
N THR A 275 -68.68 31.61 -20.50
CA THR A 275 -68.88 32.96 -21.04
C THR A 275 -69.35 32.91 -22.48
N VAL A 276 -68.76 32.04 -23.32
CA VAL A 276 -69.21 31.82 -24.70
C VAL A 276 -70.66 31.32 -24.72
N LYS A 277 -70.99 30.32 -23.89
CA LYS A 277 -72.37 29.81 -23.80
C LYS A 277 -73.36 30.92 -23.41
N LYS A 278 -73.07 31.70 -22.37
CA LYS A 278 -73.93 32.82 -21.96
C LYS A 278 -74.09 33.88 -23.05
N ARG A 279 -73.05 34.15 -23.85
CA ARG A 279 -73.14 35.09 -24.99
C ARG A 279 -74.10 34.57 -26.05
N LEU A 280 -74.01 33.27 -26.39
CA LEU A 280 -74.94 32.63 -27.33
C LEU A 280 -76.38 32.66 -26.80
N ASP A 281 -76.60 32.33 -25.52
CA ASP A 281 -77.92 32.38 -24.90
C ASP A 281 -78.52 33.81 -24.96
N VAL A 282 -77.70 34.85 -24.75
CA VAL A 282 -78.13 36.25 -24.86
C VAL A 282 -78.44 36.64 -26.31
N GLU A 283 -77.62 36.23 -27.27
CA GLU A 283 -77.87 36.47 -28.70
C GLU A 283 -79.20 35.84 -29.15
N GLU A 284 -79.48 34.61 -28.73
CA GLU A 284 -80.73 33.91 -29.01
C GLU A 284 -81.95 34.67 -28.46
N ILE A 285 -81.88 35.11 -27.19
CA ILE A 285 -82.94 35.93 -26.57
C ILE A 285 -83.13 37.24 -27.35
N VAL A 286 -82.05 37.94 -27.72
CA VAL A 286 -82.14 39.19 -28.48
C VAL A 286 -82.77 38.97 -29.86
N GLU A 287 -82.46 37.86 -30.53
CA GLU A 287 -83.14 37.49 -31.78
C GLU A 287 -84.63 37.23 -31.60
N GLU A 288 -85.03 36.48 -30.56
CA GLU A 288 -86.44 36.25 -30.25
C GLU A 288 -87.19 37.56 -30.01
N TYR A 289 -86.61 38.48 -29.23
CA TYR A 289 -87.19 39.81 -28.99
C TYR A 289 -87.32 40.62 -30.30
N ARG A 290 -86.31 40.58 -31.18
CA ARG A 290 -86.37 41.24 -32.50
C ARG A 290 -87.47 40.66 -33.38
N LYS A 291 -87.66 39.34 -33.38
CA LYS A 291 -88.73 38.66 -34.13
C LYS A 291 -90.11 39.07 -33.61
N ARG A 292 -90.34 39.05 -32.29
CA ARG A 292 -91.61 39.47 -31.67
C ARG A 292 -91.95 40.94 -31.96
N ARG A 293 -90.96 41.84 -31.96
CA ARG A 293 -91.16 43.27 -32.25
C ARG A 293 -91.49 43.56 -33.73
N LYS A 294 -91.16 42.67 -34.67
CA LYS A 294 -91.55 42.78 -36.08
C LYS A 294 -92.98 42.29 -36.37
N HIS A 295 -93.68 41.75 -35.38
CA HIS A 295 -95.05 41.23 -35.50
C HIS A 295 -96.06 42.04 -34.65
N LEU A 296 -95.61 43.15 -34.08
CA LEU A 296 -96.40 44.23 -33.49
C LEU A 296 -96.37 45.42 -34.45
#